data_AF-A0A803N6C2-F1
#
_entry.id   AF-A0A803N6C2-F1
#
_cell.length_a   1.000
_cell.length_b   1.000
_cell.length_c   1.000
_cell.angle_alpha   90.00
_cell.angle_beta   90.00
_cell.angle_gamma   90.00
#
_symmetry.space_group_name_H-M   'P 1'
#
loop_
_entity.id
_entity.type
_entity.pdbx_description
1 polymer ?
#
loop_
_entity_poly.entity_id
_entity_poly.type
_entity_poly.pdbx_seq_one_letter_code
_entity_poly.pdbx_strand_id
1 'polypeptide(L)'
;MDDSFTQVVISFRPLLKQITRCLDFPDPEYQYLNLRKSIACVAIRSENSAVPTVYLGGDTYNVHESCEIAAKKAVYDLIKDMT
;
A
#
# COMPACT_ATOMS: atom_id res chain seq x y z
N MET A 1 -23.97 21.98 20.55
CA MET A 1 -22.77 21.13 20.68
C MET A 1 -22.61 20.47 19.33
N ASP A 2 -21.51 20.77 18.66
CA ASP A 2 -21.22 20.27 17.31
C ASP A 2 -20.34 19.03 17.50
N ASP A 3 -20.95 17.85 17.59
CA ASP A 3 -20.23 16.59 17.68
C ASP A 3 -19.69 16.25 16.28
N SER A 4 -18.59 16.89 15.90
CA SER A 4 -17.84 16.50 14.72
C SER A 4 -17.21 15.13 14.96
N PHE A 5 -17.84 14.07 14.45
CA PHE A 5 -17.26 12.74 14.43
C PHE A 5 -15.91 12.80 13.71
N THR A 6 -14.82 12.69 14.46
CA THR A 6 -13.48 12.58 13.89
C THR A 6 -13.35 11.18 13.31
N GLN A 7 -13.55 11.05 12.01
CA GLN A 7 -13.31 9.79 11.31
C GLN A 7 -11.82 9.50 11.34
N VAL A 8 -11.41 8.49 12.13
CA VAL A 8 -10.03 7.98 12.10
C VAL A 8 -9.86 7.18 10.82
N VAL A 9 -9.26 7.80 9.81
CA VAL A 9 -8.86 7.13 8.57
C VAL A 9 -7.48 6.52 8.80
N ILE A 10 -7.41 5.19 8.86
CA ILE A 10 -6.12 4.49 8.88
C ILE A 10 -5.57 4.47 7.46
N SER A 11 -4.45 5.19 7.24
CA SER A 11 -3.71 5.11 5.99
C SER A 11 -3.13 3.70 5.81
N PHE A 12 -3.24 3.15 4.60
CA PHE A 12 -2.75 1.81 4.29
C PHE A 12 -1.24 1.77 4.11
N ARG A 13 -0.59 2.89 3.73
CA ARG A 13 0.89 2.90 3.58
C ARG A 13 1.62 2.66 4.92
N PRO A 14 1.30 3.36 6.03
CA PRO A 14 1.87 3.05 7.33
C PRO A 14 1.52 1.64 7.82
N LEU A 15 0.28 1.19 7.60
CA LEU A 15 -0.15 -0.16 7.98
C LEU A 15 0.65 -1.24 7.25
N LEU A 16 0.80 -1.11 5.92
CA LEU A 16 1.59 -2.02 5.11
C LEU A 16 3.04 -2.10 5.61
N LYS A 17 3.63 -0.95 5.96
CA LYS A 17 4.98 -0.89 6.54
C LYS A 17 5.08 -1.64 7.88
N GLN A 18 4.06 -1.57 8.72
CA GLN A 18 4.02 -2.31 9.98
C GLN A 18 3.92 -3.81 9.71
N ILE A 19 3.04 -4.22 8.79
CA ILE A 19 2.86 -5.63 8.43
C ILE A 19 4.17 -6.21 7.86
N THR A 20 4.82 -5.55 6.90
CA THR A 20 6.08 -6.07 6.33
C THR A 20 7.16 -6.23 7.39
N ARG A 21 7.24 -5.31 8.36
CA ARG A 21 8.18 -5.43 9.50
C ARG A 21 7.84 -6.60 10.41
N CYS A 22 6.56 -6.86 10.68
CA CYS A 22 6.13 -8.01 11.47
C CYS A 22 6.43 -9.36 10.77
N LEU A 23 6.58 -9.34 9.44
CA LEU A 23 6.92 -10.51 8.63
C LEU A 23 8.41 -10.61 8.30
N ASP A 24 9.24 -9.74 8.89
CA ASP A 24 10.67 -9.62 8.57
C ASP A 24 10.96 -9.41 7.07
N PHE A 25 10.01 -8.83 6.34
CA PHE A 25 10.18 -8.42 4.94
C PHE A 25 10.85 -7.05 4.87
N PRO A 26 11.61 -6.74 3.79
CA PRO A 26 12.05 -5.39 3.48
C PRO A 26 10.89 -4.37 3.47
N ASP A 27 11.21 -3.12 3.75
CA ASP A 27 10.24 -2.01 3.69
C ASP A 27 9.60 -1.93 2.27
N PRO A 28 8.29 -1.64 2.15
CA PRO A 28 7.61 -1.52 0.85
C PRO A 28 8.22 -0.43 -0.03
N GLU A 29 8.49 -0.76 -1.29
CA GLU A 29 9.06 0.18 -2.25
C GLU A 29 7.97 0.78 -3.14
N TYR A 30 7.78 2.11 -3.07
CA TYR A 30 6.83 2.82 -3.92
C TYR A 30 7.52 3.40 -5.16
N GLN A 31 6.92 3.22 -6.33
CA GLN A 31 7.41 3.78 -7.58
C GLN A 31 6.30 4.51 -8.35
N TYR A 32 6.70 5.54 -9.09
CA TYR A 32 5.81 6.34 -9.93
C TYR A 32 5.94 5.88 -11.38
N LEU A 33 4.88 5.30 -11.93
CA LEU A 33 4.89 4.73 -13.27
C LEU A 33 4.49 5.76 -14.34
N ASN A 34 3.56 6.66 -14.01
CA ASN A 34 3.15 7.71 -14.93
C ASN A 34 2.68 8.95 -14.16
N LEU A 35 3.52 10.00 -14.18
CA LEU A 35 3.21 11.27 -13.51
C LEU A 35 2.03 12.03 -14.16
N ARG A 36 1.79 11.85 -15.47
CA ARG A 36 0.65 12.50 -16.15
C ARG A 36 -0.69 11.88 -15.78
N LYS A 37 -0.69 10.60 -15.42
CA LYS A 37 -1.88 9.85 -14.99
C LYS A 37 -1.91 9.59 -13.48
N SER A 38 -0.98 10.18 -12.73
CA SER A 38 -0.83 9.96 -11.29
C SER A 38 -0.76 8.48 -10.87
N ILE A 39 -0.19 7.61 -11.71
CA ILE A 39 -0.15 6.16 -11.44
C ILE A 39 1.08 5.83 -10.62
N ALA A 40 0.86 5.28 -9.43
CA ALA A 40 1.88 4.70 -8.57
C ALA A 40 1.69 3.18 -8.41
N CYS A 41 2.76 2.53 -7.97
CA CYS A 41 2.74 1.14 -7.54
C CYS A 41 3.52 0.96 -6.24
N VAL A 42 3.29 -0.18 -5.59
CA VAL A 42 4.10 -0.65 -4.47
C VAL A 42 4.60 -2.06 -4.77
N ALA A 43 5.88 -2.30 -4.50
CA ALA A 43 6.52 -3.59 -4.60
C ALA A 43 6.80 -4.15 -3.19
N ILE A 44 6.38 -5.40 -2.95
CA ILE A 44 6.64 -6.16 -1.74
C ILE A 44 7.57 -7.32 -2.07
N ARG A 45 8.69 -7.41 -1.37
CA ARG A 45 9.62 -8.54 -1.49
C ARG A 45 9.43 -9.43 -0.27
N SER A 46 8.94 -10.65 -0.47
CA SER A 46 8.93 -11.66 0.60
C SER A 46 10.31 -12.31 0.71
N GLU A 47 10.66 -12.81 1.90
CA GLU A 47 11.95 -13.46 2.16
C GLU A 47 12.24 -14.61 1.19
N ASN A 48 11.21 -15.37 0.82
CA ASN A 48 11.33 -16.57 0.00
C ASN A 48 11.15 -16.32 -1.50
N SER A 49 10.95 -15.07 -1.95
CA SER A 49 10.76 -14.76 -3.36
C SER A 49 11.89 -13.90 -3.92
N ALA A 50 12.52 -14.39 -4.99
CA ALA A 50 13.47 -13.61 -5.78
C ALA A 50 12.80 -12.44 -6.52
N VAL A 51 11.49 -12.56 -6.79
CA VAL A 51 10.71 -11.58 -7.57
C VAL A 51 9.73 -10.87 -6.64
N PRO A 52 9.76 -9.52 -6.58
CA PRO A 52 8.80 -8.77 -5.79
C PRO A 52 7.40 -8.85 -6.39
N THR A 53 6.38 -8.94 -5.53
CA THR A 53 4.98 -8.80 -5.94
C THR A 53 4.65 -7.32 -6.06
N VAL A 54 4.10 -6.91 -7.20
CA VAL A 54 3.82 -5.49 -7.50
C VAL A 54 2.31 -5.25 -7.55
N TYR A 55 1.87 -4.24 -6.81
CA TYR A 55 0.48 -3.79 -6.76
C TYR A 55 0.34 -2.41 -7.37
N LEU A 56 -0.61 -2.26 -8.30
CA LEU A 56 -0.89 -0.98 -8.96
C LEU A 56 -1.99 -0.20 -8.24
N GLY A 57 -1.76 1.08 -8.02
CA GLY A 57 -2.75 2.01 -7.49
C GLY A 57 -3.85 2.36 -8.50
N GLY A 58 -3.50 2.36 -9.78
CA GLY A 58 -4.41 2.74 -10.87
C GLY A 58 -4.38 4.24 -11.18
N ASP A 59 -5.22 4.63 -12.15
CA ASP A 59 -5.43 6.02 -12.56
C ASP A 59 -6.31 6.72 -11.51
N THR A 60 -5.79 7.79 -10.92
CA THR A 60 -6.40 8.48 -9.76
C THR A 60 -6.20 9.97 -9.87
N TYR A 61 -6.88 10.74 -9.02
CA TYR A 61 -6.77 12.19 -9.04
C TYR A 61 -5.34 12.66 -8.69
N ASN A 62 -4.64 11.94 -7.81
CA ASN A 62 -3.26 12.25 -7.43
C ASN A 62 -2.46 11.01 -7.02
N VAL A 63 -1.14 11.15 -7.07
CA VAL A 63 -0.19 10.07 -6.78
C VAL A 63 -0.34 9.51 -5.36
N HIS A 64 -0.72 10.34 -4.38
CA HIS A 64 -0.90 9.89 -3.00
C HIS A 64 -2.06 8.88 -2.88
N GLU A 65 -3.19 9.17 -3.53
CA GLU A 65 -4.34 8.27 -3.60
C GLU A 65 -3.98 6.96 -4.31
N SER A 66 -3.24 7.03 -5.43
CA SER A 66 -2.73 5.84 -6.11
C SER A 66 -1.87 4.97 -5.18
N CYS A 67 -0.94 5.58 -4.42
CA CYS A 67 -0.13 4.86 -3.43
C CYS A 67 -0.98 4.21 -2.33
N GLU A 68 -2.01 4.89 -1.83
CA GLU A 68 -2.92 4.34 -0.81
C GLU A 68 -3.72 3.14 -1.36
N ILE A 69 -4.20 3.21 -2.60
CA ILE A 69 -4.90 2.09 -3.24
C ILE A 69 -3.95 0.91 -3.48
N ALA A 70 -2.73 1.18 -3.93
CA ALA A 70 -1.72 0.14 -4.14
C ALA A 70 -1.40 -0.56 -2.81
N ALA A 71 -1.23 0.24 -1.74
CA ALA A 71 -0.97 -0.27 -0.40
C ALA A 71 -2.14 -1.09 0.15
N LYS A 72 -3.37 -0.62 -0.05
CA LYS A 72 -4.59 -1.33 0.34
C LYS A 72 -4.61 -2.72 -0.28
N LYS A 73 -4.39 -2.85 -1.58
CA LYS A 73 -4.36 -4.15 -2.28
C LYS A 73 -3.31 -5.09 -1.69
N ALA A 74 -2.09 -4.58 -1.45
CA ALA A 74 -1.02 -5.36 -0.83
C ALA A 74 -1.38 -5.84 0.58
N VAL A 75 -1.98 -4.98 1.41
CA VAL A 75 -2.44 -5.34 2.77
C VAL A 75 -3.51 -6.44 2.71
N TYR A 76 -4.49 -6.33 1.81
CA TYR A 76 -5.53 -7.34 1.67
C TYR A 76 -4.96 -8.71 1.26
N ASP A 77 -4.03 -8.73 0.30
CA ASP A 77 -3.37 -9.97 -0.11
C ASP A 77 -2.58 -10.60 1.04
N LEU A 78 -1.73 -9.80 1.73
CA LEU A 78 -0.93 -10.29 2.85
C LEU A 78 -1.79 -10.85 3.99
N ILE A 79 -2.91 -10.21 4.32
CA ILE A 79 -3.82 -10.71 5.36
C ILE A 79 -4.55 -11.97 4.88
N LYS A 80 -4.97 -12.01 3.62
CA LYS A 80 -5.67 -13.18 3.05
C LYS A 80 -4.78 -14.41 3.00
N ASP A 81 -3.50 -14.25 2.70
CA ASP A 81 -2.54 -15.36 2.69
C ASP A 81 -2.21 -15.88 4.10
N MET A 82 -2.61 -15.17 5.17
CA MET A 82 -2.42 -15.59 6.56
C MET A 82 -3.61 -16.36 7.16
N THR A 83 -4.77 -16.38 6.50
CA THR A 83 -5.99 -17.08 6.96
C THR A 83 -6.23 -18.37 6.19
#